data_AF-W4V5A2-F1
#
_entry.id   AF-W4V5A2-F1
#
_cell.length_a   1.000
_cell.length_b   1.000
_cell.length_c   1.000
_cell.angle_alpha   90.00
_cell.angle_beta   90.00
_cell.angle_gamma   90.00
#
_symmetry.space_group_name_H-M   'P 1'
#
loop_
_entity.id
_entity.type
_entity.pdbx_description
1 polymer ?
#
loop_
_entity_poly.entity_id
_entity_poly.type
_entity_poly.pdbx_seq_one_letter_code
_entity_poly.pdbx_strand_id
1 'polypeptide(L)'
;MHKKTRILVLALFFLTFISYIAQIIAFAESSNNVIDYLNYLTDSEVLTLQTEIDSIKKNYRLDVVIVITDDTQASLPAILPMISLIITDMA
;
A
#
# COMPACT_ATOMS: atom_id res chain seq x y z
N MET A 1 -19.75 30.54 -33.28
CA MET A 1 -19.26 30.35 -31.89
C MET A 1 -19.26 28.89 -31.40
N HIS A 2 -19.82 27.92 -32.13
CA HIS A 2 -19.98 26.53 -31.65
C HIS A 2 -18.71 25.67 -31.56
N LYS A 3 -17.64 26.00 -32.31
CA LYS A 3 -16.39 25.23 -32.27
C LYS A 3 -15.65 25.40 -30.94
N LYS A 4 -15.64 26.63 -30.40
CA LYS A 4 -15.00 26.97 -29.11
C LYS A 4 -15.76 26.35 -27.94
N THR A 5 -17.10 26.33 -27.99
CA THR A 5 -17.92 25.69 -26.95
C THR A 5 -17.82 24.17 -26.98
N ARG A 6 -17.67 23.54 -28.16
CA ARG A 6 -17.42 22.08 -28.25
C ARG A 6 -16.08 21.67 -27.64
N ILE A 7 -15.04 22.48 -27.86
CA ILE A 7 -13.71 22.24 -27.27
C ILE A 7 -13.78 22.39 -25.75
N LEU A 8 -14.50 23.40 -25.25
CA LEU A 8 -14.67 23.62 -23.81
C LEU A 8 -15.37 22.44 -23.11
N VAL A 9 -16.44 21.91 -23.72
CA VAL A 9 -17.18 20.75 -23.17
C VAL A 9 -16.31 19.49 -23.18
N LEU A 10 -15.52 19.27 -24.24
CA LEU A 10 -14.62 18.13 -24.31
C LEU A 10 -13.49 18.22 -23.27
N ALA A 11 -12.93 19.40 -23.07
CA ALA A 11 -11.92 19.63 -22.04
C ALA A 11 -12.48 19.38 -20.64
N LEU A 12 -13.72 19.80 -20.36
CA LEU A 12 -14.39 19.55 -19.09
C LEU A 12 -14.60 18.05 -18.84
N PHE A 13 -15.02 17.31 -19.86
CA PHE A 13 -15.17 15.85 -19.79
C PHE A 13 -13.84 15.14 -19.48
N PHE A 14 -12.76 15.54 -20.16
CA PHE A 14 -11.42 15.00 -19.89
C PHE A 14 -10.95 15.29 -18.46
N LEU A 15 -11.24 16.47 -17.93
CA LEU A 15 -10.88 16.86 -16.57
C LEU A 15 -11.60 15.99 -15.52
N THR A 16 -12.90 15.73 -15.73
CA THR A 16 -13.66 14.82 -14.87
C THR A 16 -13.18 13.37 -14.97
N PHE A 17 -12.76 12.93 -16.15
CA PHE A 17 -12.26 11.58 -16.39
C PHE A 17 -10.89 11.35 -15.72
N ILE A 18 -9.98 12.33 -15.80
CA ILE A 18 -8.67 12.28 -15.11
C ILE A 18 -8.86 12.25 -13.60
N SER A 19 -9.79 13.06 -13.06
CA SER A 19 -10.11 13.07 -11.62
C SER A 19 -10.68 11.74 -11.13
N TYR A 20 -11.46 11.04 -11.97
CA TYR A 20 -11.96 9.71 -11.66
C TYR A 20 -10.84 8.65 -11.63
N ILE A 21 -9.90 8.70 -12.59
CA ILE A 21 -8.76 7.77 -12.62
C ILE A 21 -7.79 8.01 -11.45
N ALA A 22 -7.58 9.25 -11.03
CA ALA A 22 -6.68 9.58 -9.93
C ALA A 22 -7.08 8.90 -8.60
N GLN A 23 -8.37 8.67 -8.37
CA GLN A 23 -8.85 7.94 -7.18
C GLN A 23 -8.52 6.45 -7.20
N ILE A 24 -8.33 5.86 -8.39
CA ILE A 24 -8.01 4.43 -8.54
C ILE A 24 -6.51 4.19 -8.28
N ILE A 25 -5.66 5.18 -8.52
CA ILE A 25 -4.21 5.08 -8.36
C ILE A 25 -3.79 5.23 -6.88
N ALA A 26 -4.64 5.81 -6.03
CA ALA A 26 -4.33 6.12 -4.63
C ALA A 26 -4.48 4.95 -3.63
N PHE A 27 -4.71 3.71 -4.08
CA PHE A 27 -4.95 2.53 -3.22
C PHE A 27 -3.84 1.46 -3.30
N ALA A 28 -2.58 1.87 -3.43
CA ALA A 28 -1.45 0.93 -3.38
C ALA A 28 -0.25 1.53 -2.65
N GLU A 29 -0.47 2.15 -1.48
CA GLU A 29 0.58 2.16 -0.47
C GLU A 29 0.55 0.79 0.19
N SER A 30 1.13 -0.22 -0.46
CA SER A 30 1.34 -1.52 0.17
C SER A 30 2.35 -1.29 1.29
N SER A 31 1.88 -1.20 2.53
CA SER A 31 2.78 -1.30 3.67
C SER A 31 3.56 -2.59 3.53
N ASN A 32 4.88 -2.53 3.36
CA ASN A 32 5.68 -3.74 3.23
C ASN A 32 5.72 -4.44 4.59
N ASN A 33 4.85 -5.43 4.76
CA ASN A 33 4.64 -6.15 6.02
C ASN A 33 5.52 -7.40 6.14
N VAL A 34 6.32 -7.70 5.12
CA VAL A 34 7.26 -8.83 5.11
C VAL A 34 8.68 -8.28 5.09
N ILE A 35 9.36 -8.37 6.22
CA ILE A 35 10.72 -7.87 6.39
C ILE A 35 11.65 -9.06 6.55
N ASP A 36 12.50 -9.30 5.55
CA ASP A 36 13.46 -10.39 5.58
C ASP A 36 14.89 -9.83 5.59
N TYR A 37 15.50 -9.82 6.79
CA TYR A 37 16.89 -9.38 6.95
C TYR A 37 17.91 -10.43 6.52
N LEU A 38 17.47 -11.67 6.32
CA LEU A 38 18.34 -12.81 6.04
C LEU A 38 18.30 -13.22 4.56
N ASN A 39 17.44 -12.59 3.75
CA ASN A 39 17.18 -12.92 2.35
C ASN A 39 16.87 -14.42 2.14
N TYR A 40 16.06 -14.98 3.03
CA TYR A 40 15.56 -16.35 2.95
C TYR A 40 14.43 -16.50 1.94
N LEU A 41 13.70 -15.42 1.66
CA LEU A 41 12.58 -15.38 0.74
C LEU A 41 13.00 -14.78 -0.60
N THR A 42 12.47 -15.36 -1.67
CA THR A 42 12.48 -14.76 -3.00
C THR A 42 11.44 -13.63 -3.11
N ASP A 43 11.62 -12.72 -4.06
CA ASP A 43 10.63 -11.66 -4.34
C ASP A 43 9.22 -12.20 -4.57
N SER A 44 9.09 -13.36 -5.22
CA SER A 44 7.79 -14.03 -5.43
C SER A 44 7.15 -14.53 -4.14
N GLU A 45 7.96 -15.02 -3.19
CA GLU A 45 7.47 -15.48 -1.90
C GLU A 45 7.08 -14.29 -1.01
N VAL A 46 7.87 -13.21 -1.03
CA VAL A 46 7.52 -11.94 -0.37
C VAL A 46 6.18 -11.41 -0.89
N LEU A 47 5.98 -11.39 -2.21
CA LEU A 47 4.73 -10.94 -2.82
C LEU A 47 3.54 -11.83 -2.43
N THR A 48 3.74 -13.15 -2.37
CA THR A 48 2.71 -14.10 -1.97
C THR A 48 2.28 -13.86 -0.52
N LEU A 49 3.26 -13.72 0.39
CA LEU A 49 3.00 -13.43 1.80
C LEU A 49 2.32 -12.07 2.00
N GLN A 50 2.73 -11.03 1.28
CA GLN A 50 2.07 -9.73 1.34
C GLN A 50 0.60 -9.83 0.90
N THR A 51 0.33 -10.59 -0.17
CA THR A 51 -1.04 -10.81 -0.65
C THR A 51 -1.92 -11.53 0.38
N GLU A 52 -1.34 -12.47 1.12
CA GLU A 52 -2.03 -13.16 2.21
C GLU A 52 -2.29 -12.22 3.41
N ILE A 53 -1.30 -11.40 3.79
CA ILE A 53 -1.43 -10.38 4.83
C ILE A 53 -2.55 -9.39 4.48
N ASP A 54 -2.58 -8.89 3.24
CA ASP A 54 -3.62 -7.98 2.76
C ASP A 54 -5.01 -8.62 2.82
N SER A 55 -5.10 -9.92 2.51
CA SER A 55 -6.33 -10.69 2.61
C SER A 55 -6.80 -10.84 4.07
N ILE A 56 -5.86 -11.05 5.00
CA ILE A 56 -6.16 -11.11 6.43
C ILE A 56 -6.66 -9.75 6.93
N LYS A 57 -5.98 -8.65 6.57
CA LYS A 57 -6.38 -7.29 6.92
C LYS A 57 -7.78 -6.98 6.42
N LYS A 58 -8.07 -7.33 5.16
CA LYS A 58 -9.40 -7.10 4.56
C LYS A 58 -10.50 -7.92 5.22
N ASN A 59 -10.26 -9.19 5.50
CA ASN A 59 -11.31 -10.12 5.95
C ASN A 59 -11.54 -10.07 7.46
N TYR A 60 -10.48 -9.83 8.24
CA TYR A 60 -10.51 -9.94 9.69
C TYR A 60 -10.21 -8.63 10.41
N ARG A 61 -9.83 -7.57 9.67
CA ARG A 61 -9.41 -6.26 10.24
C ARG A 61 -8.22 -6.40 11.21
N LEU A 62 -7.30 -7.31 10.88
CA LEU A 62 -6.08 -7.58 11.63
C LEU A 62 -4.87 -7.15 10.82
N ASP A 63 -3.98 -6.37 11.43
CA ASP A 63 -2.68 -6.04 10.84
C ASP A 63 -1.65 -7.09 11.25
N VAL A 64 -0.96 -7.65 10.26
CA VAL A 64 0.04 -8.69 10.42
C VAL A 64 1.37 -8.17 9.87
N VAL A 65 2.46 -8.42 10.59
CA VAL A 65 3.82 -8.15 10.14
C VAL A 65 4.66 -9.40 10.39
N ILE A 66 5.42 -9.80 9.38
CA ILE A 66 6.36 -10.92 9.43
C ILE A 66 7.77 -10.35 9.39
N VAL A 67 8.60 -10.69 10.38
CA VAL A 67 10.01 -10.31 10.43
C VAL A 67 10.87 -11.56 10.53
N ILE A 68 11.78 -11.74 9.58
CA ILE A 68 12.76 -12.82 9.54
C ILE A 68 14.12 -12.23 9.90
N THR A 69 14.65 -12.65 11.05
CA THR A 69 15.93 -12.18 11.58
C THR A 69 16.58 -13.27 12.44
N ASP A 70 17.91 -13.29 12.49
CA ASP A 70 18.72 -14.12 13.38
C ASP A 70 19.04 -13.39 14.69
N ASP A 71 18.75 -12.08 14.76
CA ASP A 71 18.87 -11.29 15.97
C ASP A 71 17.69 -11.53 16.90
N THR A 72 17.84 -12.55 17.75
CA THR A 72 16.92 -12.85 18.84
C THR A 72 17.02 -11.87 20.01
N GLN A 73 18.07 -11.05 20.06
CA GLN A 73 18.27 -10.01 21.07
C GLN A 73 17.63 -8.68 20.67
N ALA A 74 16.81 -8.71 19.61
CA ALA A 74 16.01 -7.63 19.10
C ALA A 74 15.68 -6.63 20.20
N SER A 75 16.44 -5.53 20.21
CA SER A 75 15.92 -4.28 20.69
C SER A 75 14.69 -3.99 19.83
N LEU A 76 13.52 -4.45 20.32
CA LEU A 76 12.17 -4.06 19.91
C LEU A 76 12.04 -2.58 19.48
N PRO A 77 12.85 -1.62 19.98
CA PRO A 77 12.95 -0.27 19.46
C PRO A 77 13.08 -0.07 17.95
N ALA A 78 13.54 -1.04 17.15
CA ALA A 78 13.56 -0.90 15.69
C ALA A 78 12.23 -1.28 15.02
N ILE A 79 11.44 -2.15 15.67
CA ILE A 79 10.15 -2.64 15.18
C ILE A 79 9.01 -1.71 15.63
N LEU A 80 9.16 -1.09 16.81
CA LEU A 80 8.21 -0.14 17.42
C LEU A 80 7.87 1.09 16.56
N PRO A 81 8.83 1.85 15.98
CA PRO A 81 8.50 2.99 15.13
C PRO A 81 7.83 2.56 13.81
N MET A 82 8.10 1.34 13.34
CA MET A 82 7.51 0.80 12.12
C MET A 82 6.07 0.28 12.35
N ILE A 83 5.81 -0.37 13.49
CA ILE A 83 4.44 -0.67 13.94
C ILE A 83 3.67 0.62 14.21
N SER A 84 4.33 1.63 14.79
CA SER A 84 3.73 2.96 14.99
C SER A 84 3.33 3.60 13.67
N LEU A 85 4.13 3.51 12.61
CA LEU A 85 3.77 4.02 11.28
C LEU A 85 2.53 3.31 10.72
N ILE A 86 2.49 1.98 10.82
CA ILE A 86 1.34 1.16 10.39
C ILE A 86 0.06 1.52 11.17
N ILE A 87 0.17 1.81 12.47
CA ILE A 87 -0.98 2.20 13.30
C ILE A 87 -1.41 3.66 13.08
N THR A 88 -0.47 4.56 12.76
CA THR A 88 -0.77 5.99 12.58
C THR A 88 -1.47 6.26 11.24
N ASP A 89 -1.21 5.47 10.19
CA ASP A 89 -1.94 5.54 8.91
C ASP A 89 -3.39 5.00 8.99
N MET A 90 -3.78 4.40 10.12
CA MET A 90 -5.14 3.89 10.34
C MET A 90 -6.09 4.87 11.08
N ALA A 91 -5.59 6.02 11.54
CA ALA A 91 -6.35 7.05 12.27
C ALA A 91 -6.77 8.20 11.35
#